data_AF-A0A068YI04-F1
#
_entry.id   AF-A0A068YI04-F1
#
_cell.length_a   1.000
_cell.length_b   1.000
_cell.length_c   1.000
_cell.angle_alpha   90.00
_cell.angle_beta   90.00
_cell.angle_gamma   90.00
#
_symmetry.space_group_name_H-M   'P 1'
#
loop_
_entity.id
_entity.type
_entity.pdbx_description
1 polymer ?
#
loop_
_entity_poly.entity_id
_entity_poly.type
_entity_poly.pdbx_seq_one_letter_code
_entity_poly.pdbx_strand_id
1 'polypeptide(L)'
;MVYGQTEVTHDLRDARKDAGPSTIYEAGHVTVHDFDTASPRVRYVKDGQAHEIDCDFIAGCNRFHGVCRARVPRGAIREFEKIYPSGWLGHFVGHAAGAP
;
A
#
# COMPACT_ATOMS: atom_id res chain seq x y z
N MET A 1 -18.42 20.07 6.06
CA MET A 1 -16.99 20.08 5.69
C MET A 1 -16.71 18.81 4.90
N VAL A 2 -16.01 18.90 3.76
CA VAL A 2 -15.61 17.76 2.92
C VAL A 2 -14.08 17.77 2.85
N TYR A 3 -13.44 16.60 3.02
CA TYR A 3 -11.99 16.49 3.10
C TYR A 3 -11.49 15.41 2.12
N GLY A 4 -10.60 15.80 1.21
CA GLY A 4 -10.16 14.97 0.11
C GLY A 4 -9.17 13.88 0.53
N GLN A 5 -9.09 12.80 -0.25
CA GLN A 5 -8.18 11.69 0.03
C GLN A 5 -6.70 12.09 -0.07
N THR A 6 -6.36 13.03 -0.96
CA THR A 6 -4.98 13.51 -1.12
C THR A 6 -4.50 14.20 0.15
N GLU A 7 -5.38 14.97 0.77
CA GLU A 7 -5.17 15.76 1.98
C GLU A 7 -5.06 14.84 3.20
N VAL A 8 -5.93 13.83 3.32
CA VAL A 8 -5.76 12.75 4.33
C VAL A 8 -4.40 12.06 4.16
N THR A 9 -4.00 11.76 2.92
CA THR A 9 -2.74 11.08 2.64
C THR A 9 -1.54 11.96 2.99
N HIS A 10 -1.62 13.26 2.69
CA HIS A 10 -0.62 14.25 3.05
C HIS A 10 -0.41 14.30 4.57
N ASP A 11 -1.48 14.51 5.33
CA ASP A 11 -1.40 14.62 6.79
C ASP A 11 -0.86 13.36 7.45
N LEU A 12 -1.28 12.17 6.98
CA LEU A 12 -0.77 10.90 7.50
C LEU A 12 0.72 10.72 7.20
N ARG A 13 1.21 11.23 6.06
CA ARG A 13 2.63 11.19 5.72
C ARG A 13 3.45 12.13 6.60
N ASP A 14 2.94 13.32 6.87
CA ASP A 14 3.59 14.28 7.77
C ASP A 14 3.63 13.75 9.20
N ALA A 15 2.49 13.29 9.73
CA ALA A 15 2.42 12.67 11.04
C ALA A 15 3.34 11.45 11.17
N ARG A 16 3.47 10.63 10.11
CA ARG A 16 4.39 9.48 10.09
C ARG A 16 5.85 9.92 10.14
N LYS A 17 6.20 10.97 9.40
CA LYS A 17 7.55 11.55 9.40
C LYS A 17 7.90 12.10 10.78
N ASP A 18 6.98 12.83 11.41
CA ASP A 18 7.17 13.44 12.72
C ASP A 18 7.27 12.40 13.84
N ALA A 19 6.54 11.29 13.72
CA ALA A 19 6.61 10.19 14.68
C ALA A 19 7.96 9.45 14.64
N GLY A 20 8.65 9.42 13.49
CA GLY A 20 9.97 8.77 13.33
C GLY A 20 10.04 7.28 12.93
N PRO A 21 8.96 6.47 12.86
CA PRO A 21 9.10 5.11 12.33
C PRO A 21 9.54 5.08 10.86
N SER A 22 10.23 4.00 10.48
CA SER A 22 10.73 3.82 9.13
C SER A 22 9.60 3.77 8.08
N THR A 23 9.89 4.35 6.91
CA THR A 23 9.09 4.25 5.69
C THR A 23 10.05 4.09 4.51
N ILE A 24 9.95 2.98 3.79
CA ILE A 24 10.85 2.66 2.68
C ILE A 24 10.09 2.86 1.38
N TYR A 25 10.33 4.00 0.73
CA TYR A 25 9.75 4.30 -0.58
C TYR A 25 10.53 3.62 -1.71
N GLU A 26 9.84 3.31 -2.80
CA GLU A 26 10.40 2.64 -3.99
C GLU A 26 11.05 1.27 -3.66
N ALA A 27 10.51 0.56 -2.68
CA ALA A 27 10.83 -0.84 -2.45
C ALA A 27 10.34 -1.67 -3.65
N GLY A 28 11.27 -2.09 -4.51
CA GLY A 28 11.03 -2.92 -5.68
C GLY A 28 10.96 -4.40 -5.33
N HIS A 29 10.35 -5.20 -6.22
CA HIS A 29 10.32 -6.67 -6.14
C HIS A 29 9.91 -7.24 -4.77
N VAL A 30 8.97 -6.58 -4.08
CA VAL A 30 8.53 -7.00 -2.75
C VAL A 30 7.98 -8.42 -2.80
N THR A 31 8.45 -9.29 -1.91
CA THR A 31 7.95 -10.65 -1.71
C THR A 31 7.75 -10.92 -0.22
N VAL A 32 6.67 -11.63 0.10
CA VAL A 32 6.34 -12.03 1.47
C VAL A 32 6.54 -13.54 1.61
N HIS A 33 7.08 -13.97 2.74
CA HIS A 33 7.44 -15.37 2.99
C HIS A 33 7.03 -15.76 4.42
N ASP A 34 6.68 -17.04 4.57
CA ASP A 34 6.49 -17.72 5.86
C ASP A 34 5.49 -17.02 6.80
N PHE A 35 4.53 -16.30 6.22
CA PHE A 35 3.52 -15.50 6.92
C PHE A 35 2.50 -16.33 7.72
N ASP A 36 2.49 -17.64 7.51
CA ASP A 36 1.69 -18.64 8.23
C ASP A 36 2.51 -19.40 9.30
N THR A 37 3.72 -18.93 9.60
CA THR A 37 4.64 -19.52 10.58
C THR A 37 4.96 -18.55 11.72
N ALA A 38 5.85 -18.96 12.64
CA ALA A 38 6.34 -18.11 13.72
C ALA A 38 7.47 -17.13 13.29
N SER A 39 7.90 -17.14 12.03
CA SER A 39 9.02 -16.31 11.56
C SER A 39 8.77 -15.70 10.18
N PRO A 40 7.79 -14.81 10.06
CA PRO A 40 7.45 -14.19 8.80
C PRO A 40 8.48 -13.13 8.39
N ARG A 41 8.69 -13.01 7.07
CA ARG A 41 9.70 -12.10 6.51
C ARG A 41 9.26 -11.45 5.21
N VAL A 42 9.78 -10.25 4.97
CA VAL A 42 9.59 -9.49 3.73
C VAL A 42 10.93 -9.26 3.07
N ARG A 43 11.04 -9.56 1.78
CA ARG A 43 12.20 -9.20 0.95
C ARG A 43 11.83 -8.13 -0.03
N TYR A 44 12.74 -7.21 -0.30
CA TYR A 44 12.59 -6.18 -1.32
C TYR A 44 13.96 -5.76 -1.89
N VAL A 45 13.93 -5.01 -2.98
CA VAL A 45 15.12 -4.39 -3.57
C VAL A 45 14.99 -2.88 -3.45
N LYS A 46 16.03 -2.20 -2.98
CA LYS A 46 16.12 -0.74 -2.99
C LYS A 46 17.49 -0.34 -3.51
N ASP A 47 17.50 0.57 -4.48
CA ASP A 47 18.72 1.09 -5.11
C ASP A 47 19.67 -0.03 -5.59
N GLY A 48 19.09 -1.10 -6.15
CA GLY A 48 19.81 -2.27 -6.66
C GLY A 48 20.25 -3.30 -5.59
N GLN A 49 20.02 -3.04 -4.31
CA GLN A 49 20.43 -3.91 -3.21
C GLN A 49 19.24 -4.69 -2.65
N ALA A 50 19.47 -5.97 -2.35
CA ALA A 50 18.48 -6.82 -1.72
C ALA A 50 18.46 -6.59 -0.20
N HIS A 51 17.26 -6.50 0.36
CA HIS A 51 17.01 -6.31 1.77
C HIS A 51 15.99 -7.34 2.27
N GLU A 52 16.10 -7.69 3.54
CA GLU A 52 15.17 -8.57 4.25
C GLU A 52 14.76 -7.92 5.57
N ILE A 53 13.48 -8.07 5.93
CA ILE A 53 12.91 -7.63 7.20
C ILE A 53 12.25 -8.84 7.83
N ASP A 54 12.78 -9.27 8.97
CA ASP A 54 12.10 -10.18 9.88
C ASP A 54 11.06 -9.40 10.71
N CYS A 55 9.91 -10.02 10.97
CA CYS A 55 8.82 -9.40 11.69
C CYS A 55 7.97 -10.44 12.42
N ASP A 56 7.05 -9.97 13.27
CA ASP A 56 6.06 -10.85 13.89
C ASP A 56 4.78 -10.97 13.02
N PHE A 57 4.44 -9.90 12.28
CA PHE A 57 3.23 -9.81 11.48
C PHE A 57 3.43 -8.99 10.21
N ILE A 58 2.68 -9.33 9.16
CA ILE A 58 2.66 -8.60 7.88
C ILE A 58 1.24 -8.06 7.63
N ALA A 59 1.09 -6.74 7.58
CA ALA A 59 -0.16 -6.09 7.19
C ALA A 59 -0.17 -5.75 5.68
N GLY A 60 -1.03 -6.43 4.91
CA GLY A 60 -1.13 -6.26 3.46
C GLY A 60 -1.96 -5.05 3.02
N CYS A 61 -1.40 -3.85 3.06
CA CYS A 61 -2.07 -2.60 2.65
C CYS A 61 -1.78 -2.18 1.19
N ASN A 62 -1.52 -3.14 0.29
CA ASN A 62 -0.95 -2.92 -1.04
C ASN A 62 -1.97 -2.92 -2.20
N ARG A 63 -3.24 -2.61 -1.90
CA ARG A 63 -4.36 -2.50 -2.85
C ARG A 63 -4.63 -3.79 -3.65
N PHE A 64 -5.47 -3.69 -4.68
CA PHE A 64 -6.02 -4.82 -5.43
C PHE A 64 -4.96 -5.68 -6.14
N HIS A 65 -3.95 -5.06 -6.75
CA HIS A 65 -2.85 -5.78 -7.42
C HIS A 65 -1.63 -6.03 -6.50
N GLY A 66 -1.81 -5.88 -5.19
CA GLY A 66 -0.76 -6.03 -4.21
C GLY A 66 -0.29 -7.48 -4.02
N VAL A 67 0.98 -7.64 -3.64
CA VAL A 67 1.62 -8.97 -3.50
C VAL A 67 1.02 -9.82 -2.38
N CYS A 68 0.47 -9.21 -1.33
CA CYS A 68 0.02 -9.95 -0.15
C CYS A 68 -1.13 -10.90 -0.50
N ARG A 69 -2.19 -10.41 -1.16
CA ARG A 69 -3.32 -11.25 -1.57
C ARG A 69 -2.89 -12.35 -2.53
N ALA A 70 -2.01 -12.04 -3.48
CA ALA A 70 -1.52 -12.99 -4.47
C ALA A 70 -0.68 -14.14 -3.88
N ARG A 71 -0.17 -13.99 -2.65
CA ARG A 71 0.68 -14.98 -1.97
C ARG A 71 -0.10 -15.93 -1.06
N VAL A 72 -1.33 -15.60 -0.71
CA VAL A 72 -2.19 -16.49 0.08
C VAL A 72 -2.59 -17.71 -0.77
N PRO A 73 -2.54 -18.95 -0.22
CA PRO A 73 -2.97 -20.14 -0.94
C PRO A 73 -4.40 -20.00 -1.48
N ARG A 74 -4.62 -20.39 -2.74
CA ARG A 74 -5.92 -20.22 -3.43
C ARG A 74 -7.10 -20.87 -2.69
N GLY A 75 -6.87 -21.97 -1.96
CA GLY A 75 -7.92 -22.65 -1.17
C GLY A 75 -8.31 -21.92 0.12
N ALA A 76 -7.50 -20.96 0.57
CA ALA A 76 -7.75 -20.19 1.79
C ALA A 76 -8.56 -18.90 1.53
N ILE A 77 -8.78 -18.53 0.27
CA ILE A 77 -9.57 -17.35 -0.11
C ILE A 77 -10.83 -17.80 -0.82
N ARG A 78 -11.97 -17.26 -0.38
CA ARG A 78 -13.19 -17.25 -1.17
C ARG A 78 -13.38 -15.86 -1.78
N GLU A 79 -13.33 -15.78 -3.10
CA GLU A 79 -13.50 -14.52 -3.83
C GLU A 79 -14.96 -14.27 -4.18
N PHE A 80 -15.38 -13.01 -4.06
CA PHE A 80 -16.66 -12.53 -4.52
C PHE A 80 -16.40 -11.31 -5.39
N GLU A 81 -16.84 -11.37 -6.65
CA GLU A 81 -16.60 -10.33 -7.63
C GLU A 81 -17.90 -9.98 -8.36
N LYS A 82 -18.07 -8.68 -8.63
CA LYS A 82 -19.12 -8.16 -9.51
C LYS A 82 -18.53 -7.07 -10.39
N ILE A 83 -18.62 -7.26 -11.69
CA ILE A 83 -18.17 -6.30 -12.70
C ILE A 83 -19.40 -5.62 -13.29
N TYR A 84 -19.38 -4.29 -13.38
CA TYR A 84 -20.45 -3.48 -13.96
C TYR A 84 -20.10 -3.10 -15.41
N PRO A 85 -21.07 -3.08 -16.34
CA PRO A 85 -20.82 -2.77 -17.76
C PRO A 85 -20.69 -1.25 -18.04
N SER A 86 -20.18 -0.49 -17.07
CA SER A 86 -20.06 0.98 -17.12
C SER A 86 -18.89 1.44 -16.25
N GLY A 87 -18.22 2.52 -16.66
CA GLY A 87 -17.20 3.21 -15.87
C GLY A 87 -17.65 4.59 -15.40
N TRP A 88 -16.82 5.24 -14.58
CA TRP A 88 -17.04 6.62 -14.14
C TRP A 88 -16.02 7.56 -14.79
N LEU A 89 -16.48 8.67 -15.36
CA LEU A 89 -15.63 9.77 -15.81
C LEU A 89 -15.55 10.81 -14.69
N GLY A 90 -14.38 10.93 -14.07
CA GLY A 90 -14.10 11.97 -13.08
C GLY A 90 -13.42 13.19 -13.72
N HIS A 91 -13.84 14.39 -13.33
CA HIS A 91 -13.14 15.63 -13.67
C HIS A 91 -12.81 16.39 -12.38
N PHE A 92 -11.53 16.66 -12.16
CA PHE A 92 -11.09 17.47 -11.04
C PHE A 92 -11.12 18.95 -11.46
N VAL A 93 -11.86 19.76 -10.72
CA VAL A 93 -11.86 21.22 -10.89
C VAL A 93 -11.13 21.83 -9.70
N GLY A 94 -9.89 22.26 -9.94
CA GLY A 94 -9.14 23.04 -8.96
C GLY A 94 -9.58 24.50 -8.99
N HIS A 95 -9.55 25.17 -7.84
CA HIS A 95 -9.48 26.63 -7.81
C HIS A 95 -8.00 27.01 -7.88
N ALA A 96 -7.60 27.90 -8.79
CA ALA A 96 -6.25 28.46 -8.74
C ALA A 96 -6.10 29.18 -7.39
N ALA A 97 -5.07 28.83 -6.61
CA ALA A 97 -4.67 29.69 -5.51
C ALA A 97 -4.39 31.07 -6.12
N GLY A 98 -5.18 32.08 -5.75
CA GLY A 98 -4.90 33.45 -6.13
C GLY A 98 -3.46 33.75 -5.75
N ALA A 99 -2.66 34.18 -6.74
CA ALA A 99 -1.35 34.73 -6.45
C ALA A 99 -1.52 35.91 -5.45
N PRO A 100 -0.59 36.12 -4.51
CA PRO A 100 -0.62 37.30 -3.66
C PRO A 100 -0.62 38.60 -4.47
#